data_AF-A0A1I1KWN5-F1
#
_entry.id   AF-A0A1I1KWN5-F1
#
_cell.length_a   1.000
_cell.length_b   1.000
_cell.length_c   1.000
_cell.angle_alpha   90.00
_cell.angle_beta   90.00
_cell.angle_gamma   90.00
#
_symmetry.space_group_name_H-M   'P 1'
#
loop_
_entity.id
_entity.type
_entity.pdbx_description
1 polymer ?
#
loop_
_entity_poly.entity_id
_entity_poly.type
_entity_poly.pdbx_seq_one_letter_code
_entity_poly.pdbx_strand_id
1 'polypeptide(L)'
;MSGLAQGAQGSPSRGGEGFDWVSLVQAGVRGLGLRPAEFWALTPAELSLMLGRAAPPALGRAGLVDLMAAFPDAQADHEGPNMNRGDA
;
A
#
# COMPACT_ATOMS: atom_id res chain seq x y z
N MET A 1 -35.77 2.58 25.52
CA MET A 1 -34.66 3.04 26.39
C MET A 1 -33.52 2.03 26.22
N SER A 2 -32.37 2.54 25.77
CA SER A 2 -31.00 2.00 25.65
C SER A 2 -30.68 0.49 25.77
N GLY A 3 -29.80 0.03 24.88
CA GLY A 3 -29.02 -1.22 25.04
C GLY A 3 -28.14 -1.54 23.82
N LEU A 4 -26.94 -0.98 23.79
CA LEU A 4 -25.86 -1.19 22.81
C LEU A 4 -25.37 -2.66 22.78
N ALA A 5 -25.06 -3.18 21.59
CA ALA A 5 -23.78 -3.81 21.26
C ALA A 5 -23.89 -4.65 19.97
N GLN A 6 -23.33 -4.16 18.86
CA GLN A 6 -22.43 -5.01 18.08
C GLN A 6 -21.45 -4.10 17.34
N GLY A 7 -20.23 -4.04 17.88
CA GLY A 7 -19.08 -3.54 17.15
C GLY A 7 -18.72 -4.51 16.03
N ALA A 8 -18.71 -4.01 14.82
CA ALA A 8 -17.80 -4.42 13.77
C ALA A 8 -17.28 -3.12 13.14
N GLN A 9 -16.38 -2.46 13.88
CA GLN A 9 -15.66 -1.32 13.38
C GLN A 9 -14.67 -1.80 12.32
N GLY A 10 -14.89 -1.39 11.08
CA GLY A 10 -13.88 -1.27 10.05
C GLY A 10 -14.00 0.13 9.47
N SER A 11 -13.74 1.15 10.29
CA SER A 11 -13.72 2.52 9.82
C SER A 11 -12.51 2.69 8.89
N PRO A 12 -12.68 3.04 7.60
CA PRO A 12 -11.55 3.48 6.80
C PRO A 12 -11.11 4.83 7.35
N SER A 13 -9.97 4.86 8.05
CA SER A 13 -9.26 6.11 8.31
C SER A 13 -9.01 6.78 6.96
N ARG A 14 -9.42 8.04 6.84
CA ARG A 14 -9.08 8.90 5.70
C ARG A 14 -8.43 10.15 6.25
N GLY A 15 -7.14 10.29 6.02
CA GLY A 15 -6.42 11.54 6.19
C GLY A 15 -4.94 11.43 5.82
N GLY A 16 -4.62 11.43 4.51
CA GLY A 16 -3.25 11.54 4.00
C GLY A 16 -2.43 10.23 3.93
N GLU A 17 -3.12 9.09 3.80
CA GLU A 17 -2.63 7.80 4.29
C GLU A 17 -2.02 6.96 3.16
N GLY A 18 -0.83 6.40 3.41
CA GLY A 18 -0.15 5.50 2.48
C GLY A 18 -1.01 4.30 2.09
N PHE A 19 -0.58 3.60 1.04
CA PHE A 19 -1.24 2.39 0.57
C PHE A 19 -1.50 1.41 1.73
N ASP A 20 -2.77 1.01 1.94
CA ASP A 20 -3.19 0.14 3.06
C ASP A 20 -2.69 -1.30 2.89
N TRP A 21 -1.42 -1.46 3.23
CA TRP A 21 -0.66 -2.68 3.10
C TRP A 21 -1.20 -3.78 4.02
N VAL A 22 -1.61 -3.41 5.22
CA VAL A 22 -2.07 -4.34 6.25
C VAL A 22 -3.35 -5.03 5.81
N SER A 23 -4.32 -4.29 5.29
CA SER A 23 -5.56 -4.87 4.78
C SER A 23 -5.32 -5.76 3.56
N LEU A 24 -4.40 -5.39 2.68
CA LEU A 24 -4.05 -6.20 1.50
C LEU A 24 -3.47 -7.57 1.91
N VAL A 25 -2.47 -7.57 2.80
CA VAL A 25 -1.83 -8.81 3.25
C VAL A 25 -2.81 -9.68 4.02
N GLN A 26 -3.70 -9.09 4.84
CA GLN A 26 -4.75 -9.86 5.51
C GLN A 26 -5.73 -10.48 4.52
N ALA A 27 -6.15 -9.74 3.49
CA ALA A 27 -7.03 -10.28 2.45
C ALA A 27 -6.38 -11.44 1.68
N GLY A 28 -5.09 -11.35 1.37
CA GLY A 28 -4.35 -12.42 0.67
C GLY A 28 -4.04 -13.63 1.55
N VAL A 29 -3.31 -13.43 2.65
CA VAL A 29 -2.79 -14.54 3.47
C VAL A 29 -3.88 -15.18 4.33
N ARG A 30 -4.76 -14.38 4.94
CA ARG A 30 -5.85 -14.91 5.78
C ARG A 30 -7.13 -15.14 4.98
N GLY A 31 -7.49 -14.20 4.10
CA GLY A 31 -8.74 -14.29 3.33
C GLY A 31 -8.72 -15.38 2.27
N LEU A 32 -7.67 -15.44 1.44
CA LEU A 32 -7.50 -16.46 0.40
C LEU A 32 -6.72 -17.70 0.86
N GLY A 33 -6.16 -17.69 2.08
CA GLY A 33 -5.37 -18.80 2.62
C GLY A 33 -4.01 -18.99 1.95
N LEU A 34 -3.50 -17.98 1.24
CA LEU A 34 -2.22 -18.04 0.54
C LEU A 34 -1.06 -18.09 1.53
N ARG A 35 -0.04 -18.91 1.24
CA ARG A 35 1.24 -18.80 1.95
C ARG A 35 1.90 -17.46 1.59
N PRO A 36 2.70 -16.85 2.47
CA PRO A 36 3.37 -15.58 2.18
C PRO A 36 4.16 -15.60 0.87
N ALA A 37 4.84 -16.71 0.56
CA ALA A 37 5.57 -16.85 -0.69
C ALA A 37 4.66 -16.89 -1.94
N GLU A 38 3.48 -17.49 -1.84
CA GLU A 38 2.51 -17.53 -2.94
C GLU A 38 1.91 -16.14 -3.18
N PHE A 39 1.57 -15.43 -2.10
CA PHE A 39 1.08 -14.06 -2.20
C PHE A 39 2.06 -13.15 -2.95
N TRP A 40 3.36 -13.26 -2.65
CA TRP A 40 4.39 -12.46 -3.31
C TRP A 40 4.74 -12.93 -4.73
N ALA A 41 4.43 -14.17 -5.08
CA ALA A 41 4.63 -14.70 -6.42
C ALA A 41 3.49 -14.26 -7.39
N LEU A 42 2.33 -13.88 -6.86
CA LEU A 42 1.21 -13.42 -7.67
C LEU A 42 1.45 -12.04 -8.26
N THR A 43 1.04 -11.89 -9.51
CA THR A 43 0.90 -10.56 -10.10
C THR A 43 -0.30 -9.82 -9.46
N PRO A 44 -0.29 -8.48 -9.42
CA PRO A 44 -1.45 -7.71 -8.93
C PRO A 44 -2.76 -8.00 -9.67
N ALA A 45 -2.68 -8.40 -10.94
CA ALA A 45 -3.83 -8.81 -11.75
C ALA A 45 -4.43 -10.13 -11.27
N GLU A 46 -3.60 -11.14 -11.00
CA GLU A 46 -4.04 -12.43 -10.48
C GLU A 46 -4.62 -12.29 -9.07
N LEU A 47 -3.99 -11.47 -8.22
CA LEU A 47 -4.52 -11.18 -6.88
C LEU A 47 -5.89 -10.50 -6.95
N SER A 48 -6.06 -9.51 -7.83
CA SER A 48 -7.35 -8.84 -8.06
C SER A 48 -8.42 -9.83 -8.50
N LEU A 49 -8.09 -10.72 -9.44
CA LEU A 49 -8.99 -11.76 -9.93
C LEU A 49 -9.41 -12.73 -8.82
N MET A 50 -8.47 -13.19 -7.98
CA MET A 50 -8.78 -14.07 -6.85
C MET A 50 -9.63 -13.38 -5.77
N LEU A 51 -9.48 -12.06 -5.61
CA LEU A 51 -10.32 -11.25 -4.71
C LEU A 51 -11.71 -10.93 -5.30
N GLY A 52 -12.05 -11.46 -6.48
CA GLY A 52 -13.32 -11.20 -7.15
C GLY A 52 -13.45 -9.77 -7.69
N ARG A 53 -12.32 -9.06 -7.88
CA ARG A 53 -12.26 -7.73 -8.48
C ARG A 53 -11.89 -7.84 -9.95
N ALA A 54 -12.31 -6.85 -10.74
CA ALA A 54 -11.81 -6.70 -12.10
C ALA A 54 -10.28 -6.49 -12.04
N ALA A 55 -9.54 -7.27 -12.82
CA ALA A 55 -8.11 -7.07 -12.95
C ALA A 55 -7.85 -5.66 -13.52
N PRO A 56 -6.92 -4.89 -12.95
CA PRO A 56 -6.53 -3.62 -13.55
C PRO A 56 -5.97 -3.86 -14.96
N PRO A 57 -6.18 -2.93 -15.90
CA PRO A 57 -5.62 -3.04 -17.24
C PRO A 57 -4.09 -3.15 -17.16
N ALA A 58 -3.50 -3.81 -18.15
CA ALA A 58 -2.04 -3.91 -18.26
C ALA A 58 -1.43 -2.50 -18.24
N LEU A 59 -0.40 -2.31 -17.42
CA LEU A 59 0.27 -1.02 -17.29
C LEU A 59 1.03 -0.68 -18.58
N GLY A 60 0.46 0.21 -19.38
CA GLY A 60 1.11 0.76 -20.57
C GLY A 60 2.08 1.91 -20.24
N ARG A 61 2.80 2.38 -21.26
CA ARG A 61 3.74 3.52 -21.14
C ARG A 61 3.05 4.77 -20.58
N ALA A 62 1.86 5.10 -21.06
CA ALA A 62 1.09 6.26 -20.59
C ALA A 62 0.77 6.15 -19.09
N GLY A 63 0.28 4.99 -18.63
CA GLY A 63 -0.02 4.77 -17.22
C GLY A 63 1.22 4.85 -16.32
N LEU A 64 2.40 4.46 -16.81
CA LEU A 64 3.63 4.69 -16.05
C LEU A 64 3.96 6.18 -15.93
N VAL A 65 3.79 6.97 -17.00
CA VAL A 65 4.00 8.43 -16.96
C VAL A 65 3.08 9.08 -15.93
N ASP A 66 1.81 8.66 -15.88
CA ASP A 66 0.85 9.14 -14.88
C ASP A 66 1.28 8.78 -13.45
N LEU A 67 1.79 7.58 -13.23
CA LEU A 67 2.32 7.17 -11.91
C LEU A 67 3.53 7.99 -11.49
N MET A 68 4.47 8.24 -12.39
CA MET A 68 5.66 9.07 -12.09
C MET A 68 5.27 10.50 -11.71
N ALA A 69 4.23 11.06 -12.35
CA ALA A 69 3.72 12.38 -12.01
C ALA A 69 2.96 12.39 -10.66
N ALA A 70 2.22 11.32 -10.36
CA ALA A 70 1.44 11.22 -9.13
C ALA A 70 2.29 10.94 -7.88
N PHE A 71 3.41 10.24 -8.05
CA PHE A 71 4.32 9.84 -6.96
C PHE A 71 5.75 10.26 -7.30
N PRO A 72 6.07 11.57 -7.24
CA PRO A 72 7.42 12.05 -7.46
C PRO A 72 8.34 11.56 -6.32
N ASP A 73 9.48 10.97 -6.67
CA ASP A 73 10.49 10.60 -5.69
C ASP A 73 11.00 11.86 -4.99
N ALA A 74 10.69 12.01 -3.70
CA ALA A 74 11.28 13.08 -2.91
C ALA A 74 12.78 12.79 -2.76
N GLN A 75 13.64 13.72 -3.19
CA GLN A 75 15.02 13.70 -2.75
C GLN A 75 14.98 13.94 -1.24
N ALA A 76 15.23 12.91 -0.45
CA ALA A 76 15.53 13.12 0.95
C ALA A 76 16.77 14.02 0.96
N ASP A 77 16.59 15.26 1.38
CA ASP A 77 17.66 16.19 1.68
C ASP A 77 18.49 15.55 2.79
N HIS A 78 19.42 14.67 2.41
CA HIS A 78 20.38 14.10 3.32
C HIS A 78 21.45 15.16 3.58
N GLU A 79 21.02 16.31 4.07
CA GLU A 79 21.87 17.28 4.74
C GLU A 79 22.13 16.72 6.15
N GLY A 80 22.86 15.60 6.18
CA GLY A 80 23.49 15.13 7.40
C GLY A 80 24.40 16.25 7.89
N PRO A 81 24.47 16.53 9.21
CA PRO A 81 25.27 17.62 9.73
C PRO A 81 26.71 17.46 9.25
N ASN A 82 27.17 18.43 8.46
CA ASN A 82 28.54 18.52 7.98
C ASN A 82 29.48 18.51 9.20
N MET A 83 30.05 17.35 9.54
CA MET A 83 30.96 17.14 10.67
C MET A 83 32.34 17.80 10.48
N ASN A 84 32.49 18.64 9.45
CA ASN A 84 33.73 19.34 9.13
C ASN A 84 33.78 20.77 9.70
N ARG A 85 33.12 21.01 10.85
CA ARG A 85 33.38 22.21 11.66
C ARG A 85 34.47 21.91 12.67
N GLY A 86 35.71 21.96 12.18
CA GLY A 86 36.90 22.03 13.01
C GLY A 86 36.95 23.40 13.68
N ASP A 87 36.33 23.52 14.85
CA ASP A 87 36.61 24.60 15.79
C ASP A 87 37.46 23.96 16.90
N ALA A 88 38.78 24.01 16.68
CA ALA A 88 39.84 23.67 17.62
C ALA A 88 40.14 24.85 18.57
#